data_AF-A0A0B4X0C5-F1
#
_entry.id   AF-A0A0B4X0C5-F1
#
_cell.length_a   1.000
_cell.length_b   1.000
_cell.length_c   1.000
_cell.angle_alpha   90.00
_cell.angle_beta   90.00
_cell.angle_gamma   90.00
#
_symmetry.space_group_name_H-M   'P 1'
#
loop_
_entity.id
_entity.type
_entity.pdbx_description
1 polymer ?
#
loop_
_entity_poly.entity_id
_entity_poly.type
_entity_poly.pdbx_seq_one_letter_code
_entity_poly.pdbx_strand_id
1 'polypeptide(L)'
;MSIKILALTAAFAFAAPALVQEALAQDKTMHMNQDMPMHDMQMDMSKPMGDQGPSSQAFAEANAKMHKDMAIEMTGDADADFVRSMIPHHQGAIDMAKIELQYGKDPNIRKLAEAVIKAQEAEIADMNAWLKAHGK
;
A
#
# COMPACT_ATOMS: atom_id res chain seq x y z
N MET A 1 37.86 25.90 -22.83
CA MET A 1 37.39 24.94 -23.86
C MET A 1 38.22 23.68 -23.76
N SER A 2 37.62 22.56 -23.35
CA SER A 2 38.19 21.22 -23.54
C SER A 2 37.07 20.20 -23.46
N ILE A 3 36.53 19.89 -24.63
CA ILE A 3 35.65 18.76 -24.91
C ILE A 3 36.50 17.49 -24.85
N LYS A 4 36.06 16.48 -24.11
CA LYS A 4 36.51 15.10 -24.33
C LYS A 4 35.29 14.18 -24.37
N ILE A 5 34.74 14.08 -25.57
CA ILE A 5 33.88 12.97 -25.99
C ILE A 5 34.83 11.79 -26.24
N LEU A 6 34.72 10.73 -25.45
CA LEU A 6 35.21 9.41 -25.86
C LEU A 6 33.99 8.55 -26.18
N ALA A 7 33.64 8.52 -27.47
CA ALA A 7 32.90 7.44 -28.05
C ALA A 7 33.88 6.26 -28.22
N LEU A 8 33.54 5.09 -27.69
CA LEU A 8 34.22 3.86 -28.06
C LEU A 8 33.20 2.96 -28.76
N THR A 9 33.41 2.78 -30.05
CA THR A 9 32.66 1.89 -30.94
C THR A 9 33.01 0.43 -30.70
N ALA A 10 31.98 -0.39 -30.92
CA ALA A 10 31.86 -1.84 -30.78
C ALA A 10 33.04 -2.71 -31.27
N ALA A 11 33.24 -3.83 -30.56
CA ALA A 11 33.75 -5.06 -31.15
C ALA A 11 32.76 -6.19 -30.84
N PHE A 12 32.11 -6.70 -31.89
CA PHE A 12 31.35 -7.95 -31.85
C PHE A 12 32.33 -9.11 -31.78
N ALA A 13 32.22 -9.95 -30.74
CA ALA A 13 32.78 -11.29 -30.74
C ALA A 13 31.63 -12.29 -30.59
N PHE A 14 31.30 -12.95 -31.70
CA PHE A 14 30.36 -14.06 -31.73
C PHE A 14 31.08 -15.31 -31.21
N ALA A 15 30.59 -15.90 -30.13
CA ALA A 15 30.89 -17.27 -29.74
C ALA A 15 29.64 -17.90 -29.14
N ALA A 16 29.14 -18.95 -29.77
CA ALA A 16 28.06 -19.81 -29.29
C ALA A 16 28.48 -21.27 -29.54
N PRO A 17 27.88 -22.27 -28.86
CA PRO A 17 27.36 -22.27 -27.49
C PRO A 17 27.92 -23.47 -26.69
N ALA A 18 28.05 -23.33 -25.37
CA ALA A 18 28.25 -24.46 -24.47
C ALA A 18 26.92 -24.79 -23.77
N LEU A 19 26.42 -25.99 -24.05
CA LEU A 19 25.28 -26.60 -23.35
C LEU A 19 25.58 -26.68 -21.85
N VAL A 20 24.76 -26.04 -21.03
CA VAL A 20 24.72 -26.28 -19.58
C VAL A 20 23.27 -26.42 -19.14
N GLN A 21 22.91 -27.68 -18.95
CA GLN A 21 21.89 -28.29 -18.08
C GLN A 21 20.97 -27.35 -17.26
N GLU A 22 19.67 -27.47 -17.51
CA GLU A 22 18.58 -27.06 -16.62
C GLU A 22 18.73 -27.72 -15.24
N ALA A 23 18.84 -26.93 -14.17
CA ALA A 23 18.70 -27.42 -12.81
C ALA A 23 17.26 -27.23 -12.36
N LEU A 24 16.46 -28.30 -12.47
CA LEU A 24 15.14 -28.38 -11.86
C LEU A 24 15.30 -28.58 -10.34
N ALA A 25 14.97 -27.57 -9.55
CA ALA A 25 14.83 -27.71 -8.12
C ALA A 25 13.54 -28.50 -7.81
N GLN A 26 13.69 -29.50 -6.95
CA GLN A 26 12.73 -30.55 -6.65
C GLN A 26 11.44 -30.05 -5.98
N ASP A 27 10.30 -30.43 -6.56
CA ASP A 27 8.98 -30.38 -5.94
C ASP A 27 8.93 -31.34 -4.74
N LYS A 28 8.83 -30.79 -3.53
CA LYS A 28 8.55 -31.56 -2.32
C LYS A 28 7.03 -31.65 -2.16
N THR A 29 6.45 -32.60 -2.86
CA THR A 29 5.08 -33.07 -2.64
C THR A 29 4.99 -33.64 -1.22
N MET A 30 4.38 -32.87 -0.30
CA MET A 30 3.96 -33.37 1.01
C MET A 30 2.76 -34.28 0.80
N HIS A 31 2.99 -35.59 0.87
CA HIS A 31 1.92 -36.57 1.04
C HIS A 31 1.26 -36.37 2.42
N MET A 32 0.12 -35.69 2.46
CA MET A 32 -0.77 -35.71 3.61
C MET A 32 -1.81 -36.82 3.39
N ASN A 33 -1.57 -37.96 4.04
CA ASN A 33 -2.58 -39.00 4.18
C ASN A 33 -3.64 -38.54 5.19
N GLN A 34 -4.88 -38.52 4.70
CA GLN A 34 -6.03 -39.23 5.28
C GLN A 34 -6.77 -38.63 6.49
N ASP A 35 -8.05 -38.31 6.22
CA ASP A 35 -9.22 -38.28 7.09
C ASP A 35 -9.30 -37.25 8.23
N MET A 36 -9.93 -36.10 7.93
CA MET A 36 -10.60 -35.25 8.93
C MET A 36 -12.07 -35.07 8.52
N PRO A 37 -13.05 -35.39 9.38
CA PRO A 37 -14.46 -35.22 9.06
C PRO A 37 -14.81 -33.73 9.12
N MET A 38 -15.24 -33.18 7.97
CA MET A 38 -15.79 -31.83 7.85
C MET A 38 -17.18 -31.79 8.49
N HIS A 39 -17.27 -31.82 9.83
CA HIS A 39 -18.50 -31.48 10.55
C HIS A 39 -18.50 -29.97 10.87
N ASP A 40 -19.40 -29.24 10.20
CA ASP A 40 -19.97 -27.94 10.57
C ASP A 40 -19.11 -27.03 11.48
N MET A 41 -18.08 -26.40 10.91
CA MET A 41 -17.64 -25.10 11.42
C MET A 41 -18.46 -24.01 10.73
N GLN A 42 -19.69 -23.84 11.18
CA GLN A 42 -20.48 -22.66 10.88
C GLN A 42 -19.82 -21.47 11.62
N MET A 43 -18.79 -20.90 11.01
CA MET A 43 -18.16 -19.67 11.48
C MET A 43 -19.24 -18.57 11.41
N ASP A 44 -19.71 -18.15 12.57
CA ASP A 44 -20.65 -17.04 12.72
C ASP A 44 -19.99 -15.74 12.22
N MET A 45 -20.21 -15.44 10.94
CA MET A 45 -19.71 -14.24 10.25
C MET A 45 -20.26 -12.94 10.85
N SER A 46 -21.13 -12.99 11.87
CA SER A 46 -21.66 -11.79 12.53
C SER A 46 -20.67 -11.16 13.51
N LYS A 47 -19.60 -11.87 13.91
CA LYS A 47 -18.58 -11.33 14.82
C LYS A 47 -17.28 -10.97 14.10
N PRO A 48 -16.77 -9.73 14.26
CA PRO A 48 -15.48 -9.36 13.67
C PRO A 48 -14.35 -10.22 14.24
N MET A 49 -13.49 -10.72 13.35
CA MET A 49 -12.34 -11.56 13.70
C MET A 49 -11.20 -10.70 14.27
N GLY A 50 -10.54 -11.18 15.33
CA GLY A 50 -9.36 -10.53 15.92
C GLY A 50 -9.61 -9.89 17.30
N ASP A 51 -8.59 -9.20 17.81
CA ASP A 51 -8.69 -8.41 19.04
C ASP A 51 -9.71 -7.27 18.88
N GLN A 52 -10.49 -7.02 19.93
CA GLN A 52 -11.52 -5.98 19.97
C GLN A 52 -11.19 -4.90 20.99
N GLY A 53 -9.91 -4.74 21.34
CA GLY A 53 -9.45 -3.68 22.22
C GLY A 53 -9.68 -2.28 21.63
N PRO A 54 -9.57 -1.22 22.45
CA PRO A 54 -9.85 0.15 22.02
C PRO A 54 -9.05 0.61 20.79
N SER A 55 -7.78 0.22 20.67
CA SER A 55 -6.95 0.54 19.50
C SER A 55 -7.46 -0.17 18.24
N SER A 56 -7.81 -1.45 18.36
CA SER A 56 -8.31 -2.27 17.25
C SER A 56 -9.64 -1.72 16.72
N GLN A 57 -10.54 -1.30 17.60
CA GLN A 57 -11.79 -0.63 17.22
C GLN A 57 -11.52 0.72 16.54
N ALA A 58 -10.63 1.55 17.09
CA ALA A 58 -10.29 2.85 16.50
C ALA A 58 -9.71 2.72 15.09
N PHE A 59 -8.81 1.76 14.85
CA PHE A 59 -8.28 1.49 13.52
C PHE A 59 -9.37 0.99 12.55
N ALA A 60 -10.27 0.10 13.01
CA ALA A 60 -11.37 -0.37 12.19
C ALA A 60 -12.32 0.77 11.78
N GLU A 61 -12.63 1.68 12.71
CA GLU A 61 -13.45 2.87 12.45
C GLU A 61 -12.78 3.84 11.47
N ALA A 62 -11.48 4.12 11.63
CA ALA A 62 -10.73 4.98 10.72
C ALA A 62 -10.68 4.39 9.30
N ASN A 63 -10.44 3.08 9.17
CA ASN A 63 -10.47 2.39 7.88
C ASN A 63 -11.85 2.42 7.23
N ALA A 64 -12.91 2.14 8.01
CA ALA A 64 -14.28 2.19 7.51
C ALA A 64 -14.66 3.59 7.02
N LYS A 65 -14.27 4.62 7.78
CA LYS A 65 -14.46 6.02 7.39
C LYS A 65 -13.71 6.35 6.10
N MET A 66 -12.43 6.00 6.00
CA MET A 66 -11.63 6.22 4.78
C MET A 66 -12.28 5.56 3.56
N HIS A 67 -12.69 4.29 3.66
CA HIS A 67 -13.34 3.60 2.54
C HIS A 67 -14.66 4.25 2.12
N LYS A 68 -15.46 4.70 3.10
CA LYS A 68 -16.70 5.43 2.83
C LYS A 68 -16.41 6.75 2.12
N ASP A 69 -15.43 7.51 2.58
CA ASP A 69 -15.12 8.83 2.03
C ASP A 69 -14.41 8.74 0.66
N MET A 70 -13.69 7.64 0.39
CA MET A 70 -13.12 7.35 -0.94
C MET A 70 -14.14 6.88 -1.98
N ALA A 71 -15.38 6.59 -1.60
CA ALA A 71 -16.44 6.17 -2.52
C ALA A 71 -16.99 7.38 -3.32
N ILE A 72 -16.10 8.00 -4.10
CA ILE A 72 -16.42 9.12 -4.99
C ILE A 72 -17.00 8.64 -6.32
N GLU A 73 -17.82 9.47 -6.95
CA GLU A 73 -18.26 9.24 -8.32
C GLU A 73 -17.13 9.59 -9.29
N MET A 74 -16.71 8.62 -10.10
CA MET A 74 -15.65 8.82 -11.09
C MET A 74 -16.18 9.62 -12.27
N THR A 75 -15.47 10.68 -12.63
CA THR A 75 -15.90 11.61 -13.68
C THR A 75 -15.29 11.28 -15.04
N GLY A 76 -14.22 10.47 -15.06
CA GLY A 76 -13.42 10.16 -16.25
C GLY A 76 -12.30 11.17 -16.50
N ASP A 77 -12.21 12.23 -15.71
CA ASP A 77 -11.05 13.10 -15.62
C ASP A 77 -10.06 12.49 -14.63
N ALA A 78 -9.02 11.84 -15.15
CA ALA A 78 -8.08 11.08 -14.32
C ALA A 78 -7.37 11.95 -13.27
N ASP A 79 -7.03 13.20 -13.60
CA ASP A 79 -6.35 14.09 -12.66
C ASP A 79 -7.29 14.50 -11.53
N ALA A 80 -8.53 14.87 -11.87
CA ALA A 80 -9.51 15.26 -10.88
C ALA A 80 -9.97 14.07 -10.02
N ASP A 81 -10.15 12.89 -10.62
CA ASP A 81 -10.54 11.66 -9.92
C ASP A 81 -9.41 11.19 -8.99
N PHE A 82 -8.15 11.28 -9.41
CA PHE A 82 -6.99 11.02 -8.54
C PHE A 82 -7.00 11.97 -7.35
N VAL A 83 -7.05 13.29 -7.57
CA VAL A 83 -6.98 14.27 -6.49
C VAL A 83 -8.16 14.12 -5.52
N ARG A 84 -9.38 13.95 -6.02
CA ARG A 84 -10.58 13.80 -5.18
C ARG A 84 -10.59 12.50 -4.37
N SER A 85 -10.04 11.40 -4.90
CA SER A 85 -9.93 10.14 -4.15
C SER A 85 -8.76 10.17 -3.16
N MET A 86 -7.69 10.89 -3.49
CA MET A 86 -6.48 10.90 -2.69
C MET A 86 -6.59 11.79 -1.44
N ILE A 87 -7.40 12.85 -1.47
CA ILE A 87 -7.72 13.65 -0.27
C ILE A 87 -8.29 12.79 0.89
N PRO A 88 -9.38 12.02 0.72
CA PRO A 88 -9.91 11.17 1.79
C PRO A 88 -8.99 10.00 2.13
N HIS A 89 -8.24 9.45 1.16
CA HIS A 89 -7.19 8.47 1.45
C HIS A 89 -6.15 9.04 2.43
N HIS A 90 -5.68 10.26 2.16
CA HIS A 90 -4.69 10.91 3.00
C HIS A 90 -5.25 11.27 4.39
N GLN A 91 -6.51 11.70 4.44
CA GLN A 91 -7.18 11.93 5.71
C GLN A 91 -7.28 10.65 6.54
N GLY A 92 -7.56 9.50 5.92
CA GLY A 92 -7.55 8.19 6.59
C GLY A 92 -6.19 7.87 7.21
N ALA A 93 -5.10 8.09 6.47
CA ALA A 93 -3.75 7.88 6.98
C ALA A 93 -3.40 8.83 8.15
N ILE A 94 -3.84 10.09 8.10
CA ILE A 94 -3.70 11.05 9.21
C ILE A 94 -4.47 10.55 10.45
N ASP A 95 -5.70 10.07 10.27
CA ASP A 95 -6.54 9.58 11.37
C ASP A 95 -5.91 8.34 12.03
N MET A 96 -5.38 7.40 11.23
CA MET A 96 -4.62 6.24 11.73
C MET A 96 -3.33 6.64 12.44
N ALA A 97 -2.59 7.63 11.92
CA ALA A 97 -1.39 8.13 12.57
C ALA A 97 -1.71 8.75 13.93
N LYS A 98 -2.84 9.46 14.06
CA LYS A 98 -3.31 9.98 15.36
C LYS A 98 -3.66 8.86 16.34
N ILE A 99 -4.24 7.75 15.87
CA ILE A 99 -4.51 6.56 16.69
C ILE A 99 -3.18 5.96 17.18
N GLU A 100 -2.16 5.85 16.33
CA GLU A 100 -0.82 5.41 16.76
C GLU A 100 -0.23 6.34 17.83
N LEU A 101 -0.39 7.66 17.68
CA LEU A 101 0.05 8.61 18.72
C LEU A 101 -0.74 8.51 20.02
N GLN A 102 -1.96 7.98 19.99
CA GLN A 102 -2.81 7.77 21.16
C GLN A 102 -2.50 6.45 21.89
N TYR A 103 -2.36 5.35 21.15
CA TYR A 103 -2.27 3.99 21.71
C TYR A 103 -0.87 3.37 21.62
N GLY A 104 -0.08 3.79 20.63
CA GLY A 104 1.25 3.29 20.33
C GLY A 104 2.31 3.74 21.33
N LYS A 105 3.30 2.87 21.56
CA LYS A 105 4.33 3.05 22.59
C LYS A 105 5.75 3.07 22.05
N ASP A 106 5.98 2.60 20.82
CA ASP A 106 7.31 2.59 20.23
C ASP A 106 7.69 4.01 19.75
N PRO A 107 8.82 4.57 20.21
CA PRO A 107 9.18 5.94 19.89
C PRO A 107 9.50 6.17 18.40
N ASN A 108 10.01 5.16 17.69
CA ASN A 108 10.30 5.28 16.26
C ASN A 108 9.01 5.26 15.43
N ILE A 109 8.04 4.42 15.80
CA ILE A 109 6.75 4.35 15.12
C ILE A 109 5.92 5.60 15.37
N ARG A 110 5.95 6.15 16.60
CA ARG A 110 5.33 7.44 16.90
C ARG A 110 5.95 8.59 16.10
N LYS A 111 7.28 8.62 15.96
CA LYS A 111 7.97 9.60 15.12
C LYS A 111 7.57 9.46 13.65
N LEU A 112 7.38 8.23 13.16
CA LEU A 112 6.84 8.00 11.82
C LEU A 112 5.40 8.55 11.70
N ALA A 113 4.54 8.33 12.69
CA ALA A 113 3.17 8.85 12.69
C ALA A 113 3.13 10.39 12.65
N GLU A 114 3.98 11.08 13.41
CA GLU A 114 4.11 12.54 13.34
C GLU A 114 4.55 13.01 11.94
N ALA A 115 5.50 12.30 11.32
CA ALA A 115 5.96 12.62 9.97
C ALA A 115 4.87 12.40 8.92
N VAL A 116 4.08 11.32 9.06
CA VAL A 116 2.91 11.03 8.20
C VAL A 116 1.89 12.16 8.29
N ILE A 117 1.51 12.59 9.50
CA ILE A 117 0.55 13.69 9.69
C ILE A 117 1.04 14.94 8.96
N LYS A 118 2.28 15.36 9.21
CA LYS A 118 2.83 16.58 8.61
C LYS A 118 2.87 16.53 7.08
N ALA A 119 3.33 15.41 6.52
CA ALA A 119 3.45 15.26 5.07
C ALA A 119 2.06 15.27 4.41
N GLN A 120 1.13 14.47 4.93
CA GLN A 120 -0.17 14.29 4.29
C GLN A 120 -1.09 15.50 4.49
N GLU A 121 -0.95 16.26 5.57
CA GLU A 121 -1.63 17.57 5.70
C GLU A 121 -1.17 18.56 4.61
N ALA A 122 0.14 18.57 4.28
CA ALA A 122 0.67 19.41 3.21
C ALA A 122 0.17 18.95 1.83
N GLU A 123 0.18 17.65 1.56
CA GLU A 123 -0.32 17.08 0.30
C GLU A 123 -1.82 17.32 0.11
N ILE A 124 -2.63 17.22 1.17
CA ILE A 124 -4.05 17.62 1.13
C ILE A 124 -4.20 19.10 0.77
N ALA A 125 -3.37 19.98 1.32
CA ALA A 125 -3.42 21.41 1.00
C ALA A 125 -3.08 21.66 -0.47
N ASP A 126 -2.05 21.01 -1.00
CA ASP A 126 -1.64 21.10 -2.41
C ASP A 126 -2.75 20.59 -3.34
N MET A 127 -3.35 19.45 -3.01
CA MET A 127 -4.47 18.87 -3.75
C MET A 127 -5.70 19.79 -3.79
N ASN A 128 -6.09 20.37 -2.65
CA ASN A 128 -7.19 21.32 -2.60
C ASN A 128 -6.89 22.61 -3.37
N ALA A 129 -5.65 23.10 -3.30
CA ALA A 129 -5.21 24.25 -4.09
C ALA A 129 -5.28 23.95 -5.59
N TRP A 130 -4.88 22.75 -6.00
CA TRP A 130 -4.98 22.31 -7.39
C TRP A 130 -6.43 22.27 -7.87
N LEU A 131 -7.36 21.66 -7.12
CA LEU A 131 -8.79 21.63 -7.48
C LEU A 131 -9.35 23.03 -7.67
N LYS A 132 -9.06 23.93 -6.72
CA LYS A 132 -9.48 25.33 -6.78
C LYS A 132 -8.93 26.07 -8.01
N ALA A 133 -7.65 25.87 -8.33
CA ALA A 133 -7.00 26.52 -9.47
C ALA A 133 -7.57 26.05 -10.83
N HIS A 134 -8.15 24.84 -10.89
CA HIS A 134 -8.69 24.24 -12.10
C HIS A 134 -10.22 24.24 -12.17
N GLY A 135 -10.90 24.86 -11.19
CA GLY A 135 -12.37 24.93 -11.14
C GLY A 135 -13.04 23.57 -10.97
N LYS A 136 -12.42 22.69 -10.19
CA LYS A 136 -12.84 21.31 -9.91
C LYS A 136 -13.43 21.18 -8.50
#